data_AF-A0A0E0JER9-F1
#
_entry.id   AF-A0A0E0JER9-F1
#
_cell.length_a   1.000
_cell.length_b   1.000
_cell.length_c   1.000
_cell.angle_alpha   90.00
_cell.angle_beta   90.00
_cell.angle_gamma   90.00
#
_symmetry.space_group_name_H-M   'P 1'
#
loop_
_entity.id
_entity.type
_entity.pdbx_description
1 polymer ?
#
loop_
_entity_poly.entity_id
_entity_poly.type
_entity_poly.pdbx_seq_one_letter_code
_entity_poly.pdbx_strand_id
1 'polypeptide(L)'
;MQAMGVTGLTTHNIKSHLQVCTGAKSEQQSKLAARKYARIIQKLGYPAKFKDFKIQNIVGSCDVKFPIRLEGLAYSHGAFSSYEPELFPGVIYRMKQPKIVLLIFCFRQDCFDRSKNMFQEVTRC
;
A
#
# COMPACT_ATOMS: atom_id res chain seq x y z
N MET A 1 -7.54 3.84 11.11
CA MET A 1 -7.07 2.55 10.59
C MET A 1 -7.86 2.24 9.31
N GLN A 2 -7.39 2.71 8.15
CA GLN A 2 -7.91 2.23 6.85
C GLN A 2 -6.80 1.37 6.24
N ALA A 3 -6.96 0.05 6.37
CA ALA A 3 -6.11 -0.92 5.70
C ALA A 3 -6.41 -0.86 4.20
N MET A 4 -5.39 -0.69 3.37
CA MET A 4 -5.53 -0.62 1.93
C MET A 4 -4.68 -1.68 1.23
N GLY A 5 -5.34 -2.42 0.36
CA GLY A 5 -4.82 -2.99 -0.87
C GLY A 5 -3.65 -3.95 -0.72
N VAL A 6 -3.95 -5.21 -0.40
CA VAL A 6 -3.14 -6.31 -0.91
C VAL A 6 -3.01 -6.14 -2.42
N THR A 7 -1.80 -5.95 -2.92
CA THR A 7 -1.52 -5.86 -4.36
C THR A 7 -0.74 -7.08 -4.80
N GLY A 8 -1.20 -7.73 -5.88
CA GLY A 8 -0.45 -8.73 -6.65
C GLY A 8 -0.83 -10.17 -6.35
N LEU A 9 -1.15 -10.93 -7.40
CA LEU A 9 -1.27 -12.39 -7.38
C LEU A 9 -0.79 -12.93 -8.74
N THR A 10 0.00 -14.00 -8.74
CA THR A 10 0.46 -14.63 -9.99
C THR A 10 -0.18 -15.99 -10.14
N THR A 11 -1.21 -16.11 -10.98
CA THR A 11 -1.75 -17.43 -11.36
C THR A 11 -1.04 -17.95 -12.61
N HIS A 12 -0.13 -18.91 -12.44
CA HIS A 12 0.47 -19.62 -13.58
C HIS A 12 -0.41 -20.80 -14.00
N ASN A 13 -1.38 -20.63 -14.93
CA ASN A 13 -1.79 -21.74 -15.81
C ASN A 13 -2.66 -21.43 -17.04
N ILE A 14 -2.60 -20.24 -17.63
CA ILE A 14 -2.97 -20.04 -19.04
C ILE A 14 -1.98 -18.99 -19.53
N LYS A 15 -1.18 -19.32 -20.56
CA LYS A 15 -0.09 -18.49 -21.15
C LYS A 15 0.01 -17.07 -20.55
N SER A 16 0.86 -16.90 -19.54
CA SER A 16 1.31 -15.61 -18.98
C SER A 16 0.25 -14.55 -18.63
N HIS A 17 -0.85 -14.90 -17.94
CA HIS A 17 -1.77 -13.88 -17.41
C HIS A 17 -1.51 -13.66 -15.90
N LEU A 18 -0.80 -12.57 -15.57
CA LEU A 18 -0.58 -12.10 -14.19
C LEU A 18 -1.85 -11.38 -13.69
N GLN A 19 -2.49 -11.90 -12.65
CA GLN A 19 -3.71 -11.31 -12.09
C GLN A 19 -3.39 -10.43 -10.88
N VAL A 20 -3.30 -9.12 -11.06
CA VAL A 20 -3.12 -8.21 -9.92
C VAL A 20 -4.49 -7.87 -9.31
N CYS A 21 -4.77 -8.36 -8.10
CA CYS A 21 -5.88 -7.86 -7.27
C CYS A 21 -5.37 -6.68 -6.45
N THR A 22 -6.13 -5.57 -6.36
CA THR A 22 -5.86 -4.40 -5.51
C THR A 22 -7.11 -4.00 -4.72
N GLY A 23 -6.95 -3.18 -3.68
CA GLY A 23 -8.07 -2.59 -2.92
C GLY A 23 -8.67 -3.44 -1.80
N ALA A 24 -8.22 -4.68 -1.59
CA ALA A 24 -8.67 -5.50 -0.46
C ALA A 24 -8.16 -4.95 0.88
N LYS A 25 -9.03 -4.86 1.90
CA LYS A 25 -8.66 -4.35 3.23
C LYS A 25 -8.10 -5.43 4.16
N SER A 26 -8.11 -6.69 3.73
CA SER A 26 -7.52 -7.81 4.44
C SER A 26 -6.98 -8.86 3.48
N GLU A 27 -6.03 -9.67 3.95
CA GLU A 27 -5.50 -10.82 3.22
C GLU A 27 -6.62 -11.79 2.79
N GLN A 28 -7.54 -12.09 3.72
CA GLN A 28 -8.66 -12.99 3.46
C GLN A 28 -9.57 -12.49 2.35
N GLN A 29 -9.87 -11.18 2.33
CA GLN A 29 -10.68 -10.57 1.26
C GLN A 29 -9.97 -10.64 -0.09
N SER A 30 -8.66 -10.40 -0.12
CA SER A 30 -7.86 -10.51 -1.35
C SER A 30 -7.87 -11.94 -1.89
N LYS A 31 -7.66 -12.92 -1.01
CA LYS A 31 -7.69 -14.35 -1.37
C LYS A 31 -9.06 -14.77 -1.89
N LEU A 32 -10.15 -14.30 -1.27
CA LEU A 32 -11.51 -14.56 -1.73
C LEU A 32 -11.76 -13.95 -3.12
N ALA A 33 -11.35 -12.69 -3.33
CA ALA A 33 -11.50 -12.01 -4.62
C ALA A 33 -10.75 -12.74 -5.74
N ALA A 34 -9.50 -13.13 -5.50
CA ALA A 34 -8.70 -13.90 -6.44
C ALA A 34 -9.33 -15.26 -6.78
N ARG A 35 -9.86 -15.98 -5.77
CA ARG A 35 -10.59 -17.25 -5.98
C ARG A 35 -11.88 -17.06 -6.80
N LYS A 36 -12.63 -15.99 -6.55
CA LYS A 36 -13.83 -15.66 -7.33
C LYS A 36 -13.48 -15.43 -8.81
N TYR A 37 -12.40 -14.72 -9.07
CA TYR A 37 -11.94 -14.48 -10.44
C TYR A 37 -11.53 -15.77 -11.16
N ALA A 38 -10.74 -16.64 -10.50
CA ALA A 38 -10.41 -17.95 -11.04
C ALA A 38 -11.67 -18.79 -11.36
N ARG A 39 -12.71 -18.69 -10.53
CA ARG A 39 -13.99 -19.38 -10.78
C ARG A 39 -14.75 -18.81 -11.99
N ILE A 40 -14.70 -17.50 -12.22
CA ILE A 40 -15.29 -16.87 -13.42
C ILE A 40 -14.58 -17.40 -14.67
N ILE A 41 -13.24 -17.44 -14.67
CA ILE A 41 -12.47 -17.98 -15.81
C ILE A 41 -12.81 -19.45 -16.07
N GLN A 42 -12.94 -20.27 -15.01
CA GLN A 42 -13.37 -21.66 -15.15
C GLN A 42 -14.77 -21.78 -15.79
N LYS A 43 -15.71 -20.90 -15.40
CA LYS A 43 -17.06 -20.87 -15.99
C LYS A 43 -17.05 -20.46 -17.46
N LEU A 44 -16.06 -19.71 -17.90
CA LEU A 44 -15.86 -19.36 -19.31
C LEU A 44 -15.23 -20.50 -20.13
N GLY A 45 -15.03 -21.68 -19.55
CA GLY A 45 -14.51 -22.87 -20.25
C GLY A 45 -12.98 -22.97 -20.29
N TYR A 46 -12.29 -22.08 -19.59
CA TYR A 46 -10.82 -22.09 -19.55
C TYR A 46 -10.29 -22.90 -18.35
N PRO A 47 -9.16 -23.63 -18.52
CA PRO A 47 -8.56 -24.47 -17.47
C PRO A 47 -7.77 -23.63 -16.45
N ALA A 48 -8.42 -22.68 -15.77
CA ALA A 48 -7.78 -21.87 -14.73
C ALA A 48 -7.63 -22.62 -13.41
N LYS A 49 -6.43 -22.54 -12.83
CA LYS A 49 -6.11 -23.05 -11.49
C LYS A 49 -5.68 -21.89 -10.59
N PHE A 50 -6.22 -21.87 -9.38
CA PHE A 50 -5.78 -20.94 -8.34
C PHE A 50 -4.56 -21.52 -7.63
N LYS A 51 -3.38 -20.94 -7.87
CA LYS A 51 -2.11 -21.35 -7.27
C LYS A 51 -1.27 -20.10 -6.97
N ASP A 52 -0.28 -20.23 -6.09
CA ASP A 52 0.78 -19.24 -5.84
C ASP A 52 0.25 -17.86 -5.39
N PHE A 53 -0.74 -17.86 -4.49
CA PHE A 53 -1.22 -16.64 -3.83
C PHE A 53 -0.10 -16.07 -2.95
N LYS A 54 0.40 -14.88 -3.31
CA LYS A 54 1.40 -14.15 -2.52
C LYS A 54 1.04 -12.66 -2.48
N ILE A 55 1.04 -12.09 -1.28
CA ILE A 55 0.94 -10.65 -1.06
C ILE A 55 2.23 -9.97 -1.52
N GLN A 56 2.17 -9.06 -2.49
CA GLN A 56 3.36 -8.32 -2.94
C GLN A 56 3.53 -7.00 -2.21
N ASN A 57 2.42 -6.37 -1.83
CA ASN A 57 2.43 -5.08 -1.17
C ASN A 57 1.21 -4.93 -0.27
N ILE A 58 1.41 -4.22 0.83
CA ILE A 58 0.39 -3.78 1.77
C ILE A 58 0.52 -2.27 1.87
N VAL A 59 -0.60 -1.55 1.93
CA VAL A 59 -0.61 -0.10 2.12
C VAL A 59 -1.41 0.24 3.38
N GLY A 60 -0.72 0.77 4.39
CA GLY A 60 -1.33 1.32 5.59
C GLY A 60 -1.75 2.79 5.44
N SER A 61 -2.67 3.24 6.29
CA SER A 61 -2.84 4.68 6.58
C SER A 61 -3.31 4.87 8.02
N CYS A 62 -2.67 5.79 8.74
CA CYS A 62 -3.02 6.12 10.12
C CYS A 62 -2.93 7.63 10.39
N ASP A 63 -3.87 8.14 11.18
CA ASP A 63 -3.90 9.55 11.56
C ASP A 63 -3.38 9.72 12.99
N VAL A 64 -2.33 10.52 13.17
CA VAL A 64 -1.68 10.74 14.47
C VAL A 64 -2.33 11.83 15.33
N LYS A 65 -3.32 12.58 14.81
CA LYS A 65 -4.11 13.57 15.58
C LYS A 65 -3.31 14.72 16.23
N PHE A 66 -2.03 14.88 15.91
CA PHE A 66 -1.21 16.04 16.29
C PHE A 66 -0.37 16.52 15.10
N PRO A 67 -0.03 17.83 15.04
CA PRO A 67 0.81 18.35 13.96
C PRO A 67 2.26 17.90 14.11
N ILE A 68 2.90 17.51 13.01
CA ILE A 68 4.32 17.16 12.94
C ILE A 68 5.08 18.25 12.16
N ARG A 69 6.17 18.76 12.73
CA ARG A 69 7.09 19.67 12.02
C ARG A 69 7.97 18.86 11.07
N LEU A 70 7.68 18.90 9.78
CA LEU A 70 8.35 18.10 8.75
C LEU A 70 9.81 18.49 8.58
N GLU A 71 10.11 19.79 8.66
CA GLU A 71 11.44 20.36 8.52
C GLU A 71 12.36 19.85 9.64
N GLY A 72 11.86 19.85 10.87
CA GLY A 72 12.60 19.34 12.03
C GLY A 72 12.85 17.83 11.93
N LEU A 73 11.85 17.06 11.48
CA LEU A 73 12.02 15.63 11.24
C LEU A 73 13.06 15.36 10.16
N ALA A 74 12.99 16.09 9.04
CA ALA A 74 13.90 15.95 7.92
C ALA A 74 15.34 16.33 8.29
N TYR A 75 15.51 17.37 9.10
CA TYR A 75 16.82 17.78 9.60
C TYR A 75 17.43 16.74 10.54
N SER A 76 16.67 16.28 11.54
CA SER A 76 17.17 15.31 12.52
C SER A 76 17.38 13.91 11.96
N HIS A 77 16.60 13.51 10.95
CA HIS A 77 16.65 12.18 10.33
C HIS A 77 17.10 12.20 8.86
N GLY A 78 17.88 13.20 8.45
CA GLY A 78 18.24 13.44 7.03
C GLY A 78 18.81 12.23 6.28
N ALA A 79 19.51 11.32 6.96
CA ALA A 79 20.02 10.07 6.35
C ALA A 79 18.91 9.08 5.92
N PHE A 80 17.70 9.23 6.47
CA PHE A 80 16.54 8.36 6.23
C PHE A 80 15.36 9.12 5.62
N SER A 81 15.36 10.45 5.65
CA SER A 81 14.24 11.28 5.18
C SER A 81 14.63 12.11 3.95
N SER A 82 13.73 12.16 2.98
CA SER A 82 13.81 13.10 1.86
C SER A 82 12.64 14.07 1.95
N TYR A 83 12.91 15.37 1.98
CA TYR A 83 11.92 16.42 2.07
C TYR A 83 12.23 17.52 1.06
N GLU A 84 11.42 17.57 0.01
CA GLU A 84 11.52 18.53 -1.10
C GLU A 84 10.14 19.12 -1.35
N PRO A 85 9.72 20.16 -0.59
CA PRO A 85 8.34 20.65 -0.61
C PRO A 85 7.88 21.17 -1.98
N GLU A 86 8.80 21.58 -2.85
CA GLU A 86 8.48 21.99 -4.23
C GLU A 86 8.12 20.80 -5.13
N LEU A 87 8.64 19.61 -4.83
CA LEU A 87 8.38 18.40 -5.60
C LEU A 87 7.28 17.54 -4.97
N PHE A 88 7.19 17.52 -3.65
CA PHE A 88 6.26 16.67 -2.92
C PHE A 88 5.89 17.27 -1.55
N PRO A 89 4.59 17.37 -1.20
CA PRO A 89 4.13 18.08 0.02
C PRO A 89 4.33 17.31 1.34
N GLY A 90 5.15 16.26 1.36
CA GLY A 90 5.38 15.41 2.53
C GLY A 90 6.84 14.98 2.65
N VAL A 91 7.17 14.33 3.77
CA VAL A 91 8.48 13.70 3.98
C VAL A 91 8.40 12.24 3.56
N ILE A 92 9.35 11.80 2.75
CA ILE A 92 9.54 10.39 2.43
C ILE A 92 10.56 9.83 3.43
N TYR A 93 10.10 9.02 4.37
CA TYR A 93 10.96 8.38 5.37
C TYR A 93 11.23 6.92 4.98
N ARG A 94 12.50 6.53 4.87
CA ARG A 94 12.94 5.20 4.46
C ARG A 94 13.58 4.48 5.65
N MET A 95 12.84 3.58 6.26
CA MET A 95 13.34 2.72 7.33
C MET A 95 14.08 1.52 6.73
N LYS A 96 15.30 1.24 7.23
CA LYS A 96 16.10 0.10 6.75
C LYS A 96 15.60 -1.23 7.29
N GLN A 97 15.19 -1.28 8.56
CA GLN A 97 14.75 -2.50 9.21
C GLN A 97 13.62 -2.20 10.23
N PRO A 98 12.40 -2.73 10.02
CA PRO A 98 11.93 -3.41 8.79
C PRO A 98 12.00 -2.49 7.55
N LYS A 99 12.14 -3.08 6.36
CA LYS A 99 12.26 -2.32 5.10
C LYS A 99 10.91 -1.72 4.73
N ILE A 100 10.68 -0.50 5.20
CA ILE A 100 9.42 0.23 5.04
C ILE A 100 9.74 1.63 4.51
N VAL A 101 8.93 2.08 3.56
CA VAL A 101 8.82 3.50 3.23
C VAL A 101 7.62 4.04 3.99
N LEU A 102 7.72 5.21 4.60
CA LEU A 102 6.61 5.93 5.20
C LEU A 102 6.50 7.28 4.48
N LEU A 103 5.28 7.67 4.16
CA LEU A 103 4.99 9.04 3.72
C LEU A 103 4.43 9.78 4.94
N ILE A 104 4.94 10.97 5.22
CA ILE A 104 4.49 11.77 6.37
C ILE A 104 4.06 13.12 5.84
N PHE A 105 2.81 13.47 6.08
CA PHE A 105 2.22 14.72 5.64
C PHE A 105 1.91 15.57 6.87
N CYS A 106 2.12 16.88 6.77
CA CYS A 106 1.64 17.82 7.75
C CYS A 106 0.42 18.52 7.15
N PHE A 107 -0.75 18.35 7.76
CA PHE A 107 -1.94 19.08 7.36
C PHE A 107 -2.13 20.29 8.27
N ARG A 108 -2.36 21.44 7.65
CA ARG A 108 -2.93 22.60 8.33
C ARG A 108 -4.43 22.39 8.50
N GLN A 109 -4.91 22.67 9.70
CA GLN A 109 -6.29 22.46 10.12
C GLN A 109 -7.23 23.55 9.57
N ASP A 110 -7.29 23.73 8.25
CA ASP A 110 -8.21 24.72 7.63
C ASP A 110 -8.96 24.23 6.37
N CYS A 111 -8.84 22.95 5.99
CA CYS A 111 -9.69 22.38 4.95
C CYS A 111 -10.60 21.29 5.54
N PHE A 112 -11.91 21.47 5.37
CA PHE A 112 -13.00 20.57 5.79
C PHE A 112 -13.01 19.21 5.04
N ASP A 113 -11.87 18.77 4.49
CA ASP A 113 -11.71 17.44 3.93
C ASP A 113 -10.85 16.57 4.86
N ARG A 114 -11.31 15.34 5.06
CA ARG A 114 -10.95 14.44 6.16
C ARG A 114 -9.44 14.32 6.36
N SER A 115 -8.99 14.90 7.48
CA SER A 115 -7.68 14.73 8.10
C SER A 115 -7.19 13.28 8.04
N LYS A 116 -6.19 13.04 7.19
CA LYS A 116 -5.39 11.82 7.17
C LYS A 116 -3.94 12.23 7.12
N ASN A 117 -3.23 12.09 8.24
CA ASN A 117 -1.81 11.75 8.10
C ASN A 117 -1.77 10.40 7.35
N MET A 118 -0.96 10.27 6.31
CA MET A 118 -0.93 9.06 5.49
C MET A 118 0.40 8.37 5.66
N PHE A 119 0.57 7.62 6.75
CA PHE A 119 1.68 6.67 6.87
C PHE A 119 1.44 5.51 5.91
N GLN A 120 1.92 5.64 4.68
CA GLN A 120 1.92 4.55 3.73
C GLN A 120 3.03 3.57 4.10
N GLU A 121 2.77 2.60 4.98
CA GLU A 121 3.68 1.48 5.18
C GLU A 121 3.63 0.58 3.94
N VAL A 122 4.68 0.61 3.12
CA VAL A 122 4.87 -0.31 1.98
C VAL A 122 5.80 -1.42 2.43
N THR A 123 5.25 -2.53 2.91
CA THR A 123 6.05 -3.74 3.17
C THR A 123 6.02 -4.61 1.92
N ARG A 124 7.17 -4.68 1.23
CA ARG A 124 7.37 -5.59 0.09
C ARG A 124 7.83 -6.94 0.64
N CYS A 125 6.93 -7.92 0.73
CA CYS A 125 7.25 -9.30 1.14
C CYS A 125 7.85 -10.15 0.01
#